data_AF-A0A918SDP1-F1
#
_entry.id   AF-A0A918SDP1-F1
#
_cell.length_a   1.000
_cell.length_b   1.000
_cell.length_c   1.000
_cell.angle_alpha   90.00
_cell.angle_beta   90.00
_cell.angle_gamma   90.00
#
_symmetry.space_group_name_H-M   'P 1'
#
loop_
_entity.id
_entity.type
_entity.pdbx_description
1 polymer ?
#
loop_
_entity_poly.entity_id
_entity_poly.type
_entity_poly.pdbx_seq_one_letter_code
_entity_poly.pdbx_strand_id
1 'polypeptide(L)'
;MARTSRSTSVTGRDGYIVNQALLYAIAHIQSLPEEKQEFSNMCDMCAIVLSDLSAFTANQIRDVALHTGHTVNLWPLEDEFYTAAELGRRHDLQRRISRAFKCNKAFMVSCGEGVTDDPEILMMAAHLKSGGAIDATGGLFDLEPAA
;
A
#
# COMPACT_ATOMS: atom_id res chain seq x y z
N MET A 1 29.23 -11.26 33.28
CA MET A 1 28.68 -12.36 32.44
C MET A 1 27.23 -12.04 32.14
N ALA A 2 26.92 -11.59 30.92
CA ALA A 2 25.55 -11.25 30.54
C ALA A 2 24.78 -12.55 30.22
N ARG A 3 23.67 -12.81 30.93
CA ARG A 3 22.75 -13.90 30.60
C ARG A 3 22.00 -13.50 29.32
N THR A 4 22.36 -14.11 28.20
CA THR A 4 21.51 -14.11 27.01
C THR A 4 20.34 -15.06 27.28
N SER A 5 19.25 -14.53 27.82
CA SER A 5 17.99 -15.26 27.85
C SER A 5 17.54 -15.48 26.40
N ARG A 6 17.64 -16.71 25.89
CA ARG A 6 16.97 -17.09 24.64
C ARG A 6 15.49 -16.79 24.81
N SER A 7 14.93 -15.91 23.97
CA SER A 7 13.48 -15.76 23.90
C SER A 7 12.91 -17.11 23.49
N THR A 8 12.11 -17.71 24.36
CA THR A 8 11.37 -18.91 24.03
C THR A 8 10.22 -18.49 23.13
N SER A 9 10.33 -18.82 21.84
CA SER A 9 9.23 -18.60 20.91
C SER A 9 8.01 -19.41 21.35
N VAL A 10 6.84 -18.78 21.40
CA VAL A 10 5.56 -19.37 21.78
C VAL A 10 4.97 -20.15 20.61
N THR A 11 4.93 -19.54 19.42
CA THR A 11 4.25 -20.13 18.25
C THR A 11 5.21 -20.56 17.13
N GLY A 12 6.50 -20.23 17.23
CA GLY A 12 7.44 -20.31 16.11
C GLY A 12 7.23 -19.22 15.04
N ARG A 13 6.20 -18.38 15.18
CA ARG A 13 5.84 -17.29 14.25
C ARG A 13 5.76 -15.93 14.95
N ASP A 14 6.26 -15.81 16.17
CA ASP A 14 6.03 -14.62 16.99
C ASP A 14 6.64 -13.37 16.32
N GLY A 15 7.84 -13.48 15.74
CA GLY A 15 8.45 -12.38 14.98
C GLY A 15 7.60 -11.96 13.78
N TYR A 16 7.00 -12.92 13.07
CA TYR A 16 6.09 -12.63 11.96
C TYR A 16 4.84 -11.88 12.45
N ILE A 17 4.24 -12.32 13.55
CA ILE A 17 3.03 -11.72 14.14
C ILE A 17 3.33 -10.31 14.67
N VAL A 18 4.44 -10.15 15.39
CA VAL A 18 4.90 -8.84 15.91
C VAL A 18 5.14 -7.88 14.75
N ASN A 19 5.85 -8.31 13.70
CA ASN A 19 6.08 -7.47 12.54
C ASN A 19 4.76 -7.07 11.84
N GLN A 20 3.82 -8.00 11.69
CA GLN A 20 2.49 -7.70 11.14
C GLN A 20 1.74 -6.67 12.00
N ALA A 21 1.75 -6.83 13.32
CA ALA A 21 1.06 -5.94 14.25
C ALA A 21 1.65 -4.53 14.20
N LEU A 22 2.98 -4.40 14.16
CA LEU A 22 3.67 -3.12 14.01
C LEU A 22 3.29 -2.44 12.69
N LEU A 23 3.26 -3.17 11.58
CA LEU A 23 2.86 -2.61 10.29
C LEU A 23 1.41 -2.10 10.30
N TYR A 24 0.46 -2.80 10.93
CA TYR A 24 -0.91 -2.30 11.10
C TYR A 24 -0.96 -1.06 11.98
N ALA A 25 -0.20 -1.02 13.09
CA ALA A 25 -0.14 0.13 13.97
C ALA A 25 0.42 1.37 13.25
N ILE A 26 1.51 1.20 12.49
CA ILE A 26 2.10 2.27 11.67
C ILE A 26 1.08 2.75 10.62
N ALA A 27 0.43 1.83 9.89
CA ALA A 27 -0.60 2.17 8.91
C ALA A 27 -1.73 2.99 9.54
N HIS A 28 -2.18 2.58 10.73
CA HIS A 28 -3.21 3.29 11.47
C HIS A 28 -2.76 4.70 11.87
N ILE A 29 -1.58 4.84 12.48
CA ILE A 29 -1.05 6.16 12.88
C ILE A 29 -0.94 7.08 11.65
N GLN A 30 -0.41 6.58 10.54
CA GLN A 30 -0.24 7.35 9.30
C GLN A 30 -1.55 7.75 8.64
N SER A 31 -2.64 7.03 8.92
CA SER A 31 -3.98 7.39 8.42
C SER A 31 -4.63 8.53 9.20
N LEU A 32 -4.11 8.88 10.39
CA LEU A 32 -4.64 9.95 11.22
C LEU A 32 -4.17 11.34 10.72
N PRO A 33 -4.94 12.40 11.00
CA PRO A 33 -4.46 13.78 10.85
C PRO A 33 -3.12 13.98 11.58
N GLU A 34 -2.24 14.81 11.02
CA GLU A 34 -0.86 15.01 11.48
C GLU A 34 -0.79 15.34 12.98
N GLU A 35 -1.70 16.17 13.47
CA GLU A 35 -1.77 16.57 14.88
C GLU A 35 -2.15 15.43 15.84
N LYS A 36 -2.64 14.30 15.32
CA LYS A 36 -2.97 13.09 16.08
C LYS A 36 -1.98 11.96 15.82
N GLN A 37 -0.99 12.17 14.96
CA GLN A 37 0.04 11.16 14.73
C GLN A 37 0.99 11.12 15.92
N GLU A 38 1.04 9.99 16.61
CA GLU A 38 2.03 9.74 17.66
C GLU A 38 3.42 9.52 17.02
N PHE A 39 4.01 10.59 16.48
CA PHE A 39 5.17 10.51 15.58
C PHE A 39 6.38 9.83 16.22
N SER A 40 6.64 10.10 17.51
CA SER A 40 7.71 9.42 18.26
C SER A 40 7.51 7.91 18.30
N ASN A 41 6.30 7.46 18.68
CA ASN A 41 5.96 6.04 18.75
C ASN A 41 6.02 5.39 17.37
N MET A 42 5.52 6.07 16.32
CA MET A 42 5.60 5.59 14.95
C MET A 42 7.06 5.42 14.49
N CYS A 43 7.93 6.38 14.77
CA CYS A 43 9.35 6.31 14.44
C CYS A 43 10.05 5.13 15.13
N ASP A 44 9.76 4.89 16.41
CA ASP A 44 10.29 3.75 17.16
C ASP A 44 9.80 2.42 16.56
N MET A 45 8.50 2.33 16.20
CA MET A 45 7.95 1.15 15.53
C MET A 45 8.60 0.91 14.15
N CYS A 46 8.81 1.97 13.36
CA CYS A 46 9.53 1.89 12.09
C CYS A 46 10.96 1.38 12.32
N ALA A 47 11.68 1.90 13.31
CA ALA A 47 13.03 1.46 13.63
C ALA A 47 13.08 -0.02 14.02
N ILE A 48 12.11 -0.50 14.80
CA ILE A 48 11.98 -1.91 15.18
C ILE A 48 11.78 -2.79 13.94
N VAL A 49 10.83 -2.44 13.06
CA VAL A 49 10.58 -3.17 11.80
C VAL A 49 11.84 -3.19 10.90
N LEU A 50 12.55 -2.06 10.82
CA LEU A 50 13.76 -1.93 10.01
C LEU A 50 14.97 -2.67 10.59
N SER A 51 15.00 -2.91 11.90
CA SER A 51 16.05 -3.68 12.56
C SER A 51 15.97 -5.18 12.25
N ASP A 52 14.76 -5.70 11.98
CA ASP A 52 14.49 -7.11 11.69
C ASP A 52 13.74 -7.27 10.34
N LEU A 53 14.36 -6.75 9.26
CA LEU A 53 13.81 -6.90 7.91
C LEU A 53 13.88 -8.36 7.45
N SER A 54 12.82 -9.11 7.74
CA SER A 54 12.64 -10.46 7.24
C SER A 54 12.42 -10.51 5.72
N ALA A 55 12.57 -11.69 5.13
CA ALA A 55 12.19 -11.95 3.73
C ALA A 55 10.71 -11.64 3.46
N PHE A 56 9.86 -11.75 4.49
CA PHE A 56 8.41 -11.61 4.40
C PHE A 56 7.90 -10.18 4.55
N THR A 57 8.70 -9.26 5.09
CA THR A 57 8.27 -7.89 5.41
C THR A 57 7.64 -7.17 4.21
N ALA A 58 8.18 -7.35 2.99
CA ALA A 58 7.60 -6.76 1.79
C ALA A 58 6.19 -7.26 1.46
N ASN A 59 5.92 -8.56 1.66
CA ASN A 59 4.59 -9.14 1.49
C ASN A 59 3.64 -8.65 2.59
N GLN A 60 4.12 -8.56 3.83
CA GLN A 60 3.30 -8.05 4.93
C GLN A 60 2.92 -6.58 4.73
N ILE A 61 3.85 -5.73 4.26
CA ILE A 61 3.56 -4.33 3.91
C ILE A 61 2.47 -4.27 2.83
N ARG A 62 2.59 -5.09 1.78
CA ARG A 62 1.58 -5.18 0.73
C ARG A 62 0.22 -5.59 1.29
N ASP A 63 0.18 -6.66 2.09
CA ASP A 63 -1.06 -7.21 2.62
C ASP A 63 -1.74 -6.21 3.57
N VAL A 64 -0.98 -5.52 4.41
CA VAL A 64 -1.48 -4.42 5.27
C VAL A 64 -2.02 -3.27 4.42
N ALA A 65 -1.31 -2.86 3.35
CA ALA A 65 -1.77 -1.80 2.49
C ALA A 65 -3.07 -2.14 1.75
N LEU A 66 -3.23 -3.40 1.31
CA LEU A 66 -4.46 -3.90 0.71
C LEU A 66 -5.61 -3.96 1.71
N HIS A 67 -5.34 -4.36 2.96
CA HIS A 67 -6.37 -4.49 4.00
C HIS A 67 -6.83 -3.15 4.57
N THR A 68 -5.91 -2.21 4.75
CA THR A 68 -6.20 -0.90 5.35
C THR A 68 -6.56 0.15 4.31
N GLY A 69 -6.20 -0.05 3.05
CA GLY A 69 -6.28 0.98 2.01
C GLY A 69 -5.21 2.07 2.14
N HIS A 70 -4.26 1.93 3.07
CA HIS A 70 -3.22 2.91 3.35
C HIS A 70 -1.83 2.34 3.10
N THR A 71 -0.99 3.08 2.37
CA THR A 71 0.41 2.69 2.15
C THR A 71 1.24 2.93 3.40
N VAL A 72 1.97 1.91 3.85
CA VAL A 72 2.88 2.03 5.01
C VAL A 72 4.19 2.68 4.59
N ASN A 73 4.52 3.84 5.19
CA ASN A 73 5.81 4.49 5.03
C ASN A 73 6.73 4.17 6.22
N LEU A 74 7.76 3.34 6.00
CA LEU A 74 8.75 3.02 7.05
C LEU A 74 9.87 4.07 7.22
N TRP A 75 9.91 5.10 6.36
CA TRP A 75 10.85 6.22 6.43
C TRP A 75 10.04 7.52 6.50
N PRO A 76 9.45 7.85 7.67
CA PRO A 76 8.61 9.04 7.84
C PRO A 76 9.41 10.34 7.91
N LEU A 77 10.74 10.28 8.14
CA LEU A 77 11.61 11.45 8.14
C LEU A 77 12.08 11.77 6.71
N GLU A 78 12.55 13.00 6.52
CA GLU A 78 13.17 13.43 5.27
C GLU A 78 14.49 12.68 5.01
N ASP A 79 14.87 12.60 3.74
CA ASP A 79 16.04 11.83 3.28
C ASP A 79 17.36 12.33 3.91
N GLU A 80 17.39 13.59 4.33
CA GLU A 80 18.56 14.23 4.96
C GLU A 80 18.96 13.59 6.30
N PHE A 81 18.04 12.87 6.95
CA PHE A 81 18.29 12.21 8.24
C PHE A 81 18.86 10.79 8.10
N TYR A 82 18.97 10.25 6.87
CA TYR A 82 19.36 8.86 6.65
C TYR A 82 20.76 8.72 6.05
N THR A 83 21.47 7.70 6.52
CA THR A 83 22.74 7.30 5.95
C THR A 83 22.56 6.71 4.54
N ALA A 84 23.61 6.77 3.71
CA ALA A 84 23.58 6.14 2.38
C ALA A 84 23.22 4.65 2.43
N ALA A 85 23.61 3.95 3.50
CA ALA A 85 23.24 2.55 3.73
C ALA A 85 21.74 2.37 4.00
N GLU A 86 21.11 3.28 4.74
CA GLU A 86 19.66 3.29 4.99
C GLU A 86 18.86 3.60 3.74
N LEU A 87 19.30 4.56 2.95
CA LEU A 87 18.72 4.85 1.63
C LEU A 87 18.82 3.62 0.70
N GLY A 88 19.96 2.91 0.72
CA GLY A 88 20.12 1.64 0.02
C GLY A 88 19.11 0.58 0.48
N ARG A 89 18.90 0.43 1.80
CA ARG A 89 17.88 -0.47 2.35
C ARG A 89 16.46 -0.08 1.94
N ARG A 90 16.14 1.22 1.92
CA ARG A 90 14.84 1.73 1.46
C ARG A 90 14.57 1.37 0.01
N HIS A 91 15.51 1.67 -0.89
CA HIS A 91 15.36 1.33 -2.30
C HIS A 91 15.23 -0.17 -2.53
N ASP A 92 16.00 -0.99 -1.79
CA ASP A 92 15.87 -2.44 -1.88
C ASP A 92 14.48 -2.93 -1.46
N LEU A 93 13.98 -2.45 -0.31
CA LEU A 93 12.66 -2.82 0.18
C LEU A 93 11.55 -2.34 -0.76
N GLN A 94 11.64 -1.12 -1.29
CA GLN A 94 10.70 -0.60 -2.30
C GLN A 94 10.68 -1.49 -3.55
N ARG A 95 11.84 -1.95 -4.04
CA ARG A 95 11.90 -2.89 -5.17
C ARG A 95 11.20 -4.22 -4.83
N ARG A 96 11.38 -4.73 -3.60
CA ARG A 96 10.72 -5.96 -3.14
C ARG A 96 9.20 -5.80 -3.05
N ILE A 97 8.72 -4.67 -2.52
CA ILE A 97 7.28 -4.34 -2.46
C ILE A 97 6.70 -4.26 -3.88
N SER A 98 7.33 -3.51 -4.78
CA SER A 98 6.88 -3.40 -6.18
C SER A 98 6.79 -4.75 -6.89
N ARG A 99 7.74 -5.65 -6.63
CA ARG A 99 7.68 -7.04 -7.12
C ARG A 99 6.49 -7.80 -6.52
N ALA A 100 6.26 -7.67 -5.20
CA ALA A 100 5.15 -8.32 -4.52
C ALA A 100 3.77 -7.86 -5.04
N PHE A 101 3.62 -6.59 -5.43
CA PHE A 101 2.42 -6.08 -6.11
C PHE A 101 2.31 -6.60 -7.55
N LYS A 102 3.40 -6.62 -8.32
CA LYS A 102 3.40 -7.05 -9.73
C LYS A 102 3.04 -8.52 -9.89
N CYS A 103 3.54 -9.41 -9.02
CA CYS A 103 3.25 -10.84 -9.11
C CYS A 103 1.76 -11.17 -8.90
N ASN A 104 1.01 -10.35 -8.16
CA ASN A 104 -0.43 -10.57 -7.96
C ASN A 104 -1.24 -10.15 -9.20
N LYS A 105 -0.88 -9.04 -9.87
CA LYS A 105 -1.56 -8.63 -11.11
C LYS A 105 -1.45 -9.70 -12.20
N ALA A 106 -0.33 -10.40 -12.28
CA ALA A 106 -0.17 -11.53 -13.21
C ALA A 106 -1.06 -12.74 -12.84
N PHE A 107 -1.32 -12.96 -11.54
CA PHE A 107 -2.17 -14.04 -11.07
C PHE A 107 -3.67 -13.76 -11.29
N MET A 108 -4.14 -12.53 -11.05
CA MET A 108 -5.55 -12.17 -11.30
C MET A 108 -5.94 -12.16 -12.79
N VAL A 109 -4.99 -11.99 -13.71
CA VAL A 109 -5.26 -12.08 -15.15
C VAL A 109 -5.42 -13.54 -15.61
N SER A 110 -4.84 -14.52 -14.91
CA SER A 110 -4.91 -15.93 -15.33
C SER A 110 -6.17 -16.68 -14.87
N CYS A 111 -7.06 -16.06 -14.09
CA CYS A 111 -8.34 -16.66 -13.68
C CYS A 111 -9.57 -16.09 -14.41
N GLY A 112 -9.36 -15.22 -15.41
CA GLY A 112 -10.43 -14.62 -16.21
C GLY A 112 -10.75 -15.35 -17.52
N GLU A 113 -9.93 -16.31 -17.95
CA GLU A 113 -10.13 -17.06 -19.21
C GLU A 113 -10.91 -18.37 -18.99
N GLY A 114 -11.89 -18.32 -18.09
CA GLY A 114 -12.95 -19.32 -17.96
C GLY A 114 -14.30 -18.67 -18.24
N VAL A 115 -14.38 -17.91 -19.34
CA VAL A 115 -15.62 -17.30 -19.81
C VAL A 115 -16.55 -18.43 -20.25
N THR A 116 -17.65 -18.55 -19.52
CA THR A 116 -18.86 -19.29 -19.87
C THR A 116 -19.21 -19.11 -21.34
N ASP A 117 -19.19 -20.20 -22.12
CA ASP A 117 -19.76 -20.31 -23.47
C ASP A 117 -21.31 -20.27 -23.43
N ASP A 118 -21.88 -19.32 -22.70
CA ASP A 118 -23.33 -19.10 -22.66
C ASP A 118 -23.70 -17.90 -23.58
N PRO A 119 -24.24 -18.15 -24.78
CA PRO A 119 -24.55 -17.09 -25.74
C PRO A 119 -25.68 -16.14 -25.30
N GLU A 120 -26.38 -16.42 -24.20
CA GLU A 120 -27.49 -15.56 -23.72
C GLU A 120 -27.04 -14.31 -22.93
N ILE A 121 -25.87 -14.33 -22.28
CA ILE A 121 -25.44 -13.20 -21.43
C ILE A 121 -24.93 -12.01 -22.29
N LEU A 122 -24.56 -12.25 -23.55
CA LEU A 122 -24.02 -11.21 -24.45
C LEU A 122 -25.06 -10.18 -24.91
N MET A 123 -26.37 -10.50 -24.87
CA MET A 123 -27.41 -9.60 -25.38
C MET A 123 -27.86 -8.53 -24.38
N MET A 124 -27.61 -8.68 -23.08
CA MET A 124 -28.05 -7.69 -22.08
C MET A 124 -27.10 -6.49 -21.92
N ALA A 125 -25.82 -6.63 -22.28
CA ALA A 125 -24.83 -5.55 -22.14
C ALA A 125 -24.91 -4.48 -23.26
N ALA A 126 -25.68 -4.72 -24.32
CA ALA A 126 -25.76 -3.83 -25.48
C ALA A 126 -26.81 -2.70 -25.35
N HIS A 127 -27.62 -2.67 -24.29
CA HIS A 127 -28.73 -1.72 -24.16
C HIS A 127 -28.55 -0.56 -23.17
N LEU A 128 -27.36 -0.38 -22.57
CA LEU A 128 -27.08 0.77 -21.69
C LEU A 128 -26.13 1.83 -22.29
N LYS A 129 -25.79 1.72 -23.59
CA LYS A 129 -24.91 2.67 -24.30
C LYS A 129 -25.66 3.60 -25.27
N SER A 130 -26.80 4.13 -24.85
CA SER A 130 -27.48 5.21 -25.57
C SER A 130 -27.91 6.33 -24.63
N GLY A 131 -27.11 7.38 -24.58
CA GLY A 131 -27.42 8.67 -23.95
C GLY A 131 -26.23 9.23 -23.18
N GLY A 132 -25.54 10.28 -23.60
CA GLY A 132 -25.68 11.12 -24.77
C GLY A 132 -24.33 11.80 -25.05
N ALA A 133 -24.09 12.07 -26.34
CA ALA A 133 -22.99 12.90 -26.79
C ALA A 133 -23.35 14.38 -26.57
N ILE A 134 -22.49 15.13 -25.88
CA ILE A 134 -22.48 16.58 -25.95
C ILE A 134 -21.36 16.97 -26.91
N ASP A 135 -21.76 17.64 -27.99
CA ASP A 135 -20.95 18.12 -29.09
C ASP A 135 -20.04 19.27 -28.63
N ALA A 136 -18.78 19.20 -29.04
CA ALA A 136 -17.79 20.25 -28.92
C ALA A 136 -17.84 21.15 -30.16
N THR A 137 -18.86 22.00 -30.30
CA THR A 137 -18.78 23.18 -31.20
C THR A 137 -19.76 24.30 -30.81
N GLY A 138 -19.18 25.40 -30.31
CA GLY A 138 -19.58 26.77 -30.69
C GLY A 138 -20.69 27.46 -29.88
N GLY A 139 -20.32 28.58 -29.22
CA GLY A 139 -21.30 29.65 -28.97
C GLY A 139 -21.04 30.60 -27.80
N LEU A 140 -20.06 31.51 -27.98
CA LEU A 140 -20.15 32.95 -27.69
C LEU A 140 -20.89 33.43 -26.43
N PHE A 141 -20.15 33.88 -25.41
CA PHE A 141 -20.57 34.97 -24.54
C PHE A 141 -19.39 35.91 -24.31
N ASP A 142 -19.49 37.08 -24.94
CA ASP A 142 -18.66 38.25 -24.74
C ASP A 142 -19.48 39.30 -23.97
N LEU A 143 -18.80 40.02 -23.07
CA LEU A 143 -19.14 41.33 -22.46
C LEU A 143 -20.24 41.28 -21.36
N GLU A 144 -20.12 41.93 -20.21
CA GLU A 144 -19.35 43.12 -19.78
C GLU A 144 -19.39 43.22 -18.23
N PRO A 145 -18.48 43.94 -17.56
CA PRO A 145 -18.59 44.27 -16.13
C PRO A 145 -19.01 45.74 -15.90
N ALA A 146 -19.87 46.01 -14.92
CA ALA A 146 -19.85 47.22 -14.07
C ALA A 146 -21.02 47.25 -13.09
N ALA A 147 -20.71 47.31 -11.78
CA ALA A 147 -21.10 48.39 -10.87
C ALA A 147 -20.30 48.25 -9.57
#